data_AF-A0AA85ADU4-F1
#
_entry.id   AF-A0AA85ADU4-F1
#
_cell.length_a   1.000
_cell.length_b   1.000
_cell.length_c   1.000
_cell.angle_alpha   90.00
_cell.angle_beta   90.00
_cell.angle_gamma   90.00
#
_symmetry.space_group_name_H-M   'P 1'
#
loop_
_entity.id
_entity.type
_entity.pdbx_description
1 polymer ?
#
loop_
_entity_poly.entity_id
_entity_poly.type
_entity_poly.pdbx_seq_one_letter_code
_entity_poly.pdbx_strand_id
1 'polypeptide(L)'
;MSVQTLVTKKRKEFIGLPAPLGYAAGIGRGAVAFTTRSDIGPAREANDVSDERHVAPSKRRKEQEEEEEDLNDSNYDEFTGYGGSLCAKDPYEKDDQEADAIYASIDDRMDERRREYREKRFREEIEKYRRERPKIQQQFMDLKRDLASVSESEWNALPEVGDSRNRKQRNPRYERFTPIPDSIIAKGLSDGQTNVSVDVIEQSLGGLTTPFTSQTAQMDIDMKKIGEARTSLMDIKLTQVSDSVSGQTVVDPKGYLTDLQSMIPQHGGDINDMKKARLLLKSVRETNPKHAPAWIASARLEEIAGKLQVSLVINQSNI
;
A
#
# COMPACT_ATOMS: atom_id res chain seq x y z
N MET A 1 -21.84 -12.73 -40.72
CA MET A 1 -21.02 -13.02 -39.53
C MET A 1 -21.14 -11.84 -38.59
N SER A 2 -21.56 -12.08 -37.36
CA SER A 2 -21.88 -11.06 -36.35
C SER A 2 -20.61 -10.39 -35.84
N VAL A 3 -20.48 -9.08 -36.03
CA VAL A 3 -19.38 -8.28 -35.46
C VAL A 3 -19.81 -7.87 -34.06
N GLN A 4 -19.25 -8.54 -33.06
CA GLN A 4 -19.45 -8.22 -31.64
C GLN A 4 -18.76 -6.88 -31.34
N THR A 5 -19.56 -5.83 -31.16
CA THR A 5 -19.10 -4.51 -30.72
C THR A 5 -18.85 -4.53 -29.22
N LEU A 6 -17.59 -4.60 -28.82
CA LEU A 6 -17.12 -4.52 -27.44
C LEU A 6 -17.43 -3.13 -26.85
N VAL A 7 -18.27 -3.12 -25.81
CA VAL A 7 -18.35 -2.17 -24.69
C VAL A 7 -17.87 -0.74 -25.00
N THR A 8 -18.75 0.08 -25.58
CA THR A 8 -18.59 1.53 -25.49
C THR A 8 -18.92 1.97 -24.07
N LYS A 9 -17.89 2.24 -23.24
CA LYS A 9 -18.04 3.15 -22.09
C LYS A 9 -18.85 4.35 -22.59
N LYS A 10 -20.01 4.64 -21.98
CA LYS A 10 -20.84 5.80 -22.33
C LYS A 10 -19.95 7.04 -22.44
N ARG A 11 -19.56 7.42 -23.66
CA ARG A 11 -18.85 8.68 -23.89
C ARG A 11 -19.83 9.76 -23.46
N LYS A 12 -19.36 10.71 -22.66
CA LYS A 12 -20.20 11.83 -22.26
C LYS A 12 -20.59 12.58 -23.53
N GLU A 13 -21.89 12.73 -23.75
CA GLU A 13 -22.49 13.21 -25.02
C GLU A 13 -22.03 14.62 -25.41
N PHE A 14 -21.50 15.40 -24.46
CA PHE A 14 -20.98 16.76 -24.68
C PHE A 14 -19.51 16.83 -25.14
N ILE A 15 -18.71 15.77 -24.99
CA ILE A 15 -17.28 15.80 -25.36
C ILE A 15 -17.17 15.62 -26.88
N GLY A 16 -16.81 16.69 -27.58
CA GLY A 16 -16.61 16.71 -29.04
C GLY A 16 -17.70 17.46 -29.83
N LEU A 17 -18.75 17.95 -29.16
CA LEU A 17 -19.68 18.90 -29.76
C LEU A 17 -19.08 20.32 -29.71
N PRO A 18 -19.19 21.11 -30.79
CA PRO A 18 -18.81 22.53 -30.73
C PRO A 18 -19.69 23.28 -29.73
N ALA A 19 -19.16 24.35 -29.14
CA ALA A 19 -19.92 25.18 -28.21
C ALA A 19 -21.22 25.69 -28.88
N PRO A 20 -22.37 25.64 -28.20
CA PRO A 20 -23.62 26.16 -28.75
C PRO A 20 -23.49 27.64 -29.13
N LEU A 21 -24.04 28.02 -30.29
CA LEU A 21 -23.99 29.40 -30.77
C LEU A 21 -24.65 30.35 -29.75
N GLY A 22 -23.91 31.37 -29.32
CA GLY A 22 -24.37 32.37 -28.34
C GLY A 22 -24.18 31.98 -26.87
N TYR A 23 -23.64 30.80 -26.56
CA TYR A 23 -23.32 30.41 -25.19
C TYR A 23 -22.07 31.14 -24.66
N ALA A 24 -22.22 31.95 -23.62
CA ALA A 24 -21.11 32.54 -22.87
C ALA A 24 -20.81 31.68 -21.63
N ALA A 25 -19.59 31.15 -21.50
CA ALA A 25 -19.31 30.07 -20.54
C ALA A 25 -19.52 30.43 -19.04
N GLY A 26 -19.33 31.69 -18.65
CA GLY A 26 -19.61 32.18 -17.29
C GLY A 26 -21.10 32.51 -17.08
N ILE A 27 -21.64 33.36 -17.96
CA ILE A 27 -23.03 33.85 -17.87
C ILE A 27 -24.05 32.74 -18.15
N GLY A 28 -23.81 31.90 -19.15
CA GLY A 28 -24.66 30.77 -19.53
C GLY A 28 -24.69 29.64 -18.50
N ARG A 29 -23.71 29.59 -17.58
CA ARG A 29 -23.72 28.73 -16.38
C ARG A 29 -24.50 29.36 -15.22
N GLY A 30 -24.88 30.64 -15.32
CA GLY A 30 -25.38 31.44 -14.19
C GLY A 30 -24.30 31.75 -13.16
N ALA A 31 -23.02 31.73 -13.54
CA ALA A 31 -21.94 32.10 -12.63
C ALA A 31 -21.89 33.63 -12.51
N VAL A 32 -22.03 34.12 -11.29
CA VAL A 32 -21.81 35.53 -10.92
C VAL A 32 -20.54 35.58 -10.07
N ALA A 33 -19.63 36.50 -10.37
CA ALA A 33 -18.42 36.69 -9.58
C ALA A 33 -18.79 37.11 -8.14
N PHE A 34 -18.03 36.65 -7.15
CA PHE A 34 -18.21 37.09 -5.77
C PHE A 34 -17.79 38.55 -5.67
N THR A 35 -18.75 39.44 -5.49
CA THR A 35 -18.47 40.86 -5.30
C THR A 35 -17.97 41.09 -3.88
N THR A 36 -16.76 41.62 -3.69
CA THR A 36 -16.29 42.05 -2.38
C THR A 36 -16.71 43.49 -2.11
N ARG A 37 -16.68 43.93 -0.84
CA ARG A 37 -17.05 45.30 -0.44
C ARG A 37 -16.20 46.38 -1.13
N SER A 38 -15.05 46.00 -1.68
CA SER A 38 -14.13 46.87 -2.42
C SER A 38 -14.55 47.08 -3.89
N ASP A 39 -15.39 46.20 -4.45
CA ASP A 39 -15.81 46.21 -5.87
C ASP A 39 -17.16 46.92 -6.11
N ILE A 40 -17.93 47.20 -5.05
CA ILE A 40 -19.21 47.92 -5.13
C ILE A 40 -18.93 49.44 -5.20
N GLY A 41 -18.95 50.00 -6.41
CA GLY A 41 -19.32 51.40 -6.65
C GLY A 41 -20.81 51.66 -6.31
N PRO A 42 -21.37 52.87 -6.52
CA PRO A 42 -22.72 53.22 -6.06
C PRO A 42 -23.74 52.14 -6.48
N ALA A 43 -24.46 51.62 -5.47
CA ALA A 43 -25.20 50.37 -5.52
C ALA A 43 -25.98 50.14 -6.83
N ARG A 44 -25.75 49.00 -7.49
CA ARG A 44 -26.72 48.50 -8.48
C ARG A 44 -28.02 48.18 -7.74
N GLU A 45 -29.12 48.80 -8.18
CA GLU A 45 -30.45 48.51 -7.69
C GLU A 45 -30.82 47.05 -7.99
N ALA A 46 -31.41 46.37 -7.01
CA ALA A 46 -31.78 44.94 -7.06
C ALA A 46 -32.85 44.59 -8.13
N ASN A 47 -33.33 45.56 -8.91
CA ASN A 47 -34.26 45.37 -10.02
C ASN A 47 -33.56 45.29 -11.39
N ASP A 48 -32.23 45.38 -11.46
CA ASP A 48 -31.44 45.23 -12.70
C ASP A 48 -31.06 43.76 -12.98
N VAL A 49 -32.03 42.86 -12.83
CA VAL A 49 -32.00 41.52 -13.43
C VAL A 49 -33.08 41.47 -14.48
N SER A 50 -32.86 42.21 -15.59
CA SER A 50 -33.66 42.01 -16.78
C SER A 50 -33.46 40.57 -17.26
N ASP A 51 -34.58 39.85 -17.40
CA ASP A 51 -34.68 38.53 -18.03
C ASP A 51 -34.48 38.66 -19.55
N GLU A 52 -33.46 39.38 -19.99
CA GLU A 52 -33.16 39.58 -21.41
C GLU A 52 -32.08 38.57 -21.84
N ARG A 53 -32.42 37.29 -21.69
CA ARG A 53 -31.61 36.13 -22.11
C ARG A 53 -31.44 35.98 -23.64
N HIS A 54 -31.76 37.01 -24.43
CA HIS A 54 -31.65 37.01 -25.88
C HIS A 54 -31.14 38.35 -26.46
N VAL A 55 -30.12 38.95 -25.85
CA VAL A 55 -29.31 39.92 -26.59
C VAL A 55 -28.39 39.12 -27.53
N ALA A 56 -28.69 39.16 -28.83
CA ALA A 56 -27.80 38.65 -29.86
C ALA A 56 -26.40 39.25 -29.64
N PRO A 57 -25.32 38.45 -29.68
CA PRO A 57 -23.99 38.98 -29.43
C PRO A 57 -23.72 40.05 -30.48
N SER A 58 -23.67 41.30 -30.05
CA SER A 58 -23.01 42.35 -30.82
C SER A 58 -21.66 41.76 -31.19
N LYS A 59 -21.37 41.68 -32.49
CA LYS A 59 -20.02 41.41 -32.99
C LYS A 59 -19.14 42.57 -32.52
N ARG A 60 -18.72 42.52 -31.25
CA ARG A 60 -17.50 43.18 -30.83
C ARG A 60 -16.44 42.61 -31.75
N ARG A 61 -15.88 43.48 -32.59
CA ARG A 61 -14.63 43.18 -33.29
C ARG A 61 -13.69 42.59 -32.26
N LYS A 62 -13.16 41.44 -32.61
CA LYS A 62 -12.18 40.68 -31.86
C LYS A 62 -10.84 41.41 -31.93
N GLU A 63 -10.76 42.61 -31.36
CA GLU A 63 -9.54 43.44 -31.37
C GLU A 63 -9.26 44.11 -30.02
N GLN A 64 -10.08 43.88 -28.99
CA GLN A 64 -9.73 44.19 -27.61
C GLN A 64 -10.22 43.03 -26.75
N GLU A 65 -9.53 41.89 -26.87
CA GLU A 65 -9.26 41.11 -25.66
C GLU A 65 -8.44 42.07 -24.80
N GLU A 66 -9.08 42.72 -23.82
CA GLU A 66 -8.36 43.11 -22.62
C GLU A 66 -7.75 41.80 -22.13
N GLU A 67 -6.50 41.53 -22.55
CA GLU A 67 -5.68 40.46 -22.00
C GLU A 67 -5.67 40.72 -20.51
N GLU A 68 -6.55 40.00 -19.80
CA GLU A 68 -6.64 40.01 -18.35
C GLU A 68 -5.21 39.88 -17.85
N GLU A 69 -4.71 40.94 -17.22
CA GLU A 69 -3.35 40.97 -16.69
C GLU A 69 -3.18 39.69 -15.85
N ASP A 70 -2.17 38.87 -16.20
CA ASP A 70 -1.94 37.60 -15.53
C ASP A 70 -1.38 37.87 -14.14
N LEU A 71 -2.28 38.24 -13.22
CA LEU A 71 -2.02 38.58 -11.83
C LEU A 71 -1.90 37.32 -10.96
N ASN A 72 -1.56 36.18 -11.57
CA ASN A 72 -1.32 34.94 -10.85
C ASN A 72 0.04 35.00 -10.14
N ASP A 73 0.11 34.40 -8.95
CA ASP A 73 1.34 34.33 -8.16
C ASP A 73 2.50 33.65 -8.90
N SER A 74 2.23 32.79 -9.90
CA SER A 74 3.27 32.19 -10.76
C SER A 74 3.94 33.18 -11.70
N ASN A 75 3.26 34.29 -12.02
CA ASN A 75 3.79 35.37 -12.84
C ASN A 75 4.39 36.50 -11.97
N TYR A 76 4.13 36.51 -10.67
CA TYR A 76 4.69 37.48 -9.74
C TYR A 76 6.06 37.04 -9.21
N ASP A 77 7.05 37.93 -9.30
CA ASP A 77 8.36 37.82 -8.68
C ASP A 77 8.57 38.97 -7.69
N GLU A 78 9.19 38.68 -6.53
CA GLU A 78 9.37 39.65 -5.45
C GLU A 78 10.30 40.81 -5.84
N PHE A 79 11.25 40.57 -6.74
CA PHE A 79 12.20 41.58 -7.18
C PHE A 79 11.71 42.36 -8.41
N THR A 80 11.19 41.66 -9.41
CA THR A 80 10.79 42.27 -10.69
C THR A 80 9.29 42.60 -10.80
N GLY A 81 8.46 42.18 -9.85
CA GLY A 81 7.01 42.37 -9.87
C GLY A 81 6.31 41.36 -10.78
N TYR A 82 5.17 41.74 -11.37
CA TYR A 82 4.48 40.89 -12.34
C TYR A 82 5.26 40.79 -13.64
N GLY A 83 5.45 39.57 -14.13
CA GLY A 83 6.03 39.30 -15.42
C GLY A 83 5.16 39.82 -16.57
N GLY A 84 5.82 40.40 -17.58
CA GLY A 84 5.16 41.02 -18.73
C GLY A 84 5.63 42.45 -18.94
N SER A 85 5.61 42.91 -20.19
CA SER A 85 5.96 44.29 -20.54
C SER A 85 4.69 45.13 -20.64
N LEU A 86 4.59 46.16 -19.80
CA LEU A 86 3.46 47.10 -19.80
C LEU A 86 3.43 47.98 -21.06
N CYS A 87 4.60 48.32 -21.62
CA CYS A 87 4.75 49.25 -22.74
C CYS A 87 4.57 48.60 -24.12
N ALA A 88 4.32 47.29 -24.19
CA ALA A 88 4.17 46.57 -25.47
C ALA A 88 2.85 46.87 -26.20
N LYS A 89 1.89 47.54 -25.54
CA LYS A 89 0.56 47.84 -26.09
C LYS A 89 0.48 49.20 -26.80
N ASP A 90 1.46 50.08 -26.59
CA ASP A 90 1.47 51.40 -27.20
C ASP A 90 1.84 51.31 -28.71
N PRO A 91 1.33 52.21 -29.56
CA PRO A 91 1.67 52.23 -30.98
C PRO A 91 3.19 52.34 -31.15
N TYR A 92 3.79 51.33 -31.77
CA TYR A 92 5.24 51.28 -32.01
C TYR A 92 5.56 51.91 -33.37
N GLU A 93 6.14 53.10 -33.34
CA GLU A 93 6.50 53.85 -34.53
C GLU A 93 7.94 53.56 -34.98
N LYS A 94 8.30 54.06 -36.16
CA LYS A 94 9.64 53.87 -36.71
C LYS A 94 10.72 54.51 -35.83
N ASP A 95 10.39 55.65 -35.22
CA ASP A 95 11.30 56.37 -34.33
C ASP A 95 11.55 55.58 -33.03
N ASP A 96 10.55 54.85 -32.54
CA ASP A 96 10.70 53.94 -31.38
C ASP A 96 11.61 52.75 -31.72
N GLN A 97 11.50 52.20 -32.93
CA GLN A 97 12.39 51.13 -33.40
C GLN A 97 13.85 51.60 -33.51
N GLU A 98 14.07 52.80 -34.02
CA GLU A 98 15.41 53.40 -34.10
C GLU A 98 15.96 53.70 -32.70
N ALA A 99 15.11 54.18 -31.78
CA ALA A 99 15.48 54.40 -30.39
C ALA A 99 15.88 53.09 -29.69
N ASP A 100 15.06 52.04 -29.79
CA ASP A 100 15.35 50.73 -29.19
C ASP A 100 16.62 50.11 -29.76
N ALA A 101 16.87 50.26 -31.05
CA ALA A 101 18.12 49.80 -31.67
C ALA A 101 19.35 50.54 -31.10
N ILE A 102 19.24 51.85 -30.87
CA ILE A 102 20.31 52.65 -30.24
C ILE A 102 20.49 52.21 -28.79
N TYR A 103 19.42 52.09 -28.00
CA TYR A 103 19.51 51.68 -26.60
C TYR A 103 20.05 50.25 -26.43
N ALA A 104 19.60 49.30 -27.25
CA ALA A 104 20.12 47.94 -27.28
C ALA A 104 21.62 47.92 -27.62
N SER A 105 22.06 48.76 -28.58
CA SER A 105 23.48 48.87 -28.92
C SER A 105 24.34 49.43 -27.77
N ILE A 106 23.77 50.33 -26.97
CA ILE A 106 24.43 50.86 -25.77
C ILE A 106 24.55 49.75 -24.72
N ASP A 107 23.50 48.98 -24.47
CA ASP A 107 23.53 47.86 -23.52
C ASP A 107 24.50 46.76 -23.96
N ASP A 108 24.50 46.39 -25.24
CA ASP A 108 25.45 45.43 -25.82
C ASP A 108 26.90 45.90 -25.62
N ARG A 109 27.17 47.18 -25.87
CA ARG A 109 28.49 47.80 -25.64
C ARG A 109 28.86 47.82 -24.16
N MET A 110 27.89 48.03 -23.28
CA MET A 110 28.12 48.01 -21.83
C MET A 110 28.49 46.62 -21.33
N ASP A 111 27.88 45.58 -21.92
CA ASP A 111 28.12 44.17 -21.62
C ASP A 111 29.40 43.59 -22.25
N GLU A 112 29.86 44.17 -23.35
CA GLU A 112 31.05 43.77 -24.11
C GLU A 112 32.31 43.60 -23.25
N ARG A 113 32.49 44.45 -22.22
CA ARG A 113 33.66 44.43 -21.32
C ARG A 113 33.95 43.09 -20.66
N ARG A 114 32.94 42.24 -20.46
CA ARG A 114 33.10 40.89 -19.88
C ARG A 114 32.26 39.83 -20.59
N ARG A 115 31.73 40.13 -21.78
CA ARG A 115 30.81 39.26 -22.50
C ARG A 115 31.36 37.86 -22.69
N GLU A 116 32.56 37.75 -23.28
CA GLU A 116 33.19 36.45 -23.55
C GLU A 116 33.42 35.61 -22.28
N TYR A 117 33.91 36.23 -21.21
CA TYR A 117 34.14 35.53 -19.94
C TYR A 117 32.81 35.12 -19.27
N ARG A 118 31.82 36.02 -19.24
CA ARG A 118 30.50 35.77 -18.65
C ARG A 118 29.78 34.66 -19.41
N GLU A 119 29.73 34.74 -20.74
CA GLU A 119 29.10 33.75 -21.60
C GLU A 119 29.82 32.39 -21.53
N LYS A 120 31.16 32.38 -21.52
CA LYS A 120 31.93 31.14 -21.37
C LYS A 120 31.66 30.47 -20.02
N ARG A 121 31.70 31.23 -18.92
CA ARG A 121 31.38 30.71 -17.57
C ARG A 121 29.95 30.22 -17.48
N PHE A 122 29.00 30.99 -18.00
CA PHE A 122 27.58 30.61 -18.03
C PHE A 122 27.36 29.35 -18.86
N ARG A 123 28.07 29.21 -20.00
CA ARG A 123 28.01 28.00 -20.84
C ARG A 123 28.59 26.78 -20.14
N GLU A 124 29.77 26.90 -19.54
CA GLU A 124 30.40 25.82 -18.76
C GLU A 124 29.53 25.40 -17.56
N GLU A 125 28.94 26.37 -16.86
CA GLU A 125 28.06 26.12 -15.72
C GLU A 125 26.74 25.47 -16.13
N ILE A 126 26.12 25.92 -17.22
CA ILE A 126 24.95 25.26 -17.80
C ILE A 126 25.29 23.85 -18.26
N GLU A 127 26.43 23.64 -18.90
CA GLU A 127 26.84 22.31 -19.37
C GLU A 127 27.06 21.37 -18.19
N LYS A 128 27.79 21.84 -17.16
CA LYS A 128 27.99 21.09 -15.92
C LYS A 128 26.66 20.80 -15.22
N TYR A 129 25.78 21.79 -15.10
CA TYR A 129 24.45 21.62 -14.52
C TYR A 129 23.61 20.61 -15.29
N ARG A 130 23.62 20.66 -16.63
CA ARG A 130 22.91 19.68 -17.47
C ARG A 130 23.50 18.28 -17.36
N ARG A 131 24.81 18.17 -17.12
CA ARG A 131 25.49 16.88 -16.90
C ARG A 131 25.17 16.31 -15.51
N GLU A 132 25.14 17.14 -14.48
CA GLU A 132 24.82 16.75 -13.10
C GLU A 132 23.33 16.51 -12.89
N ARG A 133 22.47 17.33 -13.51
CA ARG A 133 21.01 17.31 -13.41
C ARG A 133 20.39 17.45 -14.80
N PRO A 134 20.47 16.41 -15.65
CA PRO A 134 19.80 16.42 -16.94
C PRO A 134 18.28 16.55 -16.74
N LYS A 135 17.60 17.28 -17.63
CA LYS A 135 16.14 17.37 -17.60
C LYS A 135 15.53 15.98 -17.81
N ILE A 136 14.37 15.71 -17.21
CA ILE A 136 13.70 14.40 -17.30
C ILE A 136 13.53 13.94 -18.76
N GLN A 137 13.16 14.86 -19.66
CA GLN A 137 12.99 14.58 -21.08
C GLN A 137 14.32 14.24 -21.79
N GLN A 138 15.44 14.77 -21.31
CA GLN A 138 16.78 14.49 -21.86
C GLN A 138 17.27 13.11 -21.42
N GLN A 139 16.99 12.70 -20.18
CA GLN A 139 17.30 11.35 -19.68
C GLN A 139 16.60 10.26 -20.51
N PHE A 140 15.42 10.57 -21.03
CA PHE A 140 14.60 9.66 -21.84
C PHE A 140 14.66 9.96 -23.34
N MET A 141 15.57 10.83 -23.82
CA MET A 141 15.68 11.14 -25.24
C MET A 141 16.02 9.89 -26.06
N ASP A 142 16.96 9.09 -25.57
CA ASP A 142 17.42 7.87 -26.23
C ASP A 142 16.28 6.84 -26.29
N LEU A 143 15.60 6.58 -25.16
CA LEU A 143 14.43 5.70 -25.12
C LEU A 143 13.29 6.20 -26.02
N LYS A 144 13.07 7.51 -26.09
CA LYS A 144 12.07 8.11 -26.99
C LYS A 144 12.46 7.93 -28.46
N ARG A 145 13.75 7.95 -28.80
CA ARG A 145 14.23 7.66 -30.15
C ARG A 145 14.06 6.19 -30.50
N ASP A 146 14.36 5.29 -29.56
CA ASP A 146 14.18 3.85 -29.73
C ASP A 146 12.69 3.49 -29.88
N LEU A 147 11.81 4.21 -29.18
CA LEU A 147 10.36 4.09 -29.31
C LEU A 147 9.85 4.34 -30.75
N ALA A 148 10.59 5.09 -31.57
CA ALA A 148 10.23 5.32 -32.97
C ALA A 148 10.39 4.07 -33.85
N SER A 149 11.14 3.06 -33.40
CA SER A 149 11.28 1.78 -34.09
C SER A 149 10.07 0.84 -33.92
N VAL A 150 9.21 1.10 -32.94
CA VAL A 150 8.02 0.30 -32.63
C VAL A 150 6.93 0.57 -33.68
N SER A 151 6.42 -0.51 -34.29
CA SER A 151 5.39 -0.43 -35.32
C SER A 151 4.02 -0.05 -34.78
N GLU A 152 3.17 0.55 -35.60
CA GLU A 152 1.80 0.89 -35.21
C GLU A 152 0.96 -0.35 -34.82
N SER A 153 1.26 -1.51 -35.41
CA SER A 153 0.65 -2.79 -35.00
C SER A 153 1.02 -3.19 -33.58
N GLU A 154 2.28 -2.98 -33.16
CA GLU A 154 2.71 -3.26 -31.79
C GLU A 154 2.13 -2.26 -30.80
N TRP A 155 1.98 -0.99 -31.21
CA TRP A 155 1.25 0.02 -30.44
C TRP A 155 -0.20 -0.38 -30.16
N ASN A 156 -0.88 -0.92 -31.17
CA ASN A 156 -2.26 -1.41 -31.03
C ASN A 156 -2.36 -2.71 -30.22
N ALA A 157 -1.27 -3.48 -30.13
CA ALA A 157 -1.20 -4.73 -29.39
C ALA A 157 -0.74 -4.57 -27.92
N LEU A 158 -0.56 -3.33 -27.44
CA LEU A 158 -0.19 -3.09 -26.04
C LEU A 158 -1.27 -3.62 -25.09
N PRO A 159 -0.92 -4.50 -24.14
CA PRO A 159 -1.88 -4.99 -23.15
C PRO A 159 -2.26 -3.87 -22.18
N GLU A 160 -3.53 -3.80 -21.81
CA GLU A 160 -3.96 -2.95 -20.70
C GLU A 160 -3.34 -3.44 -19.39
N VAL A 161 -3.04 -2.51 -18.47
CA VAL A 161 -2.67 -2.81 -17.09
C VAL A 161 -3.82 -3.53 -16.39
N GLY A 162 -3.93 -4.85 -16.56
CA GLY A 162 -5.05 -5.66 -16.07
C GLY A 162 -5.20 -5.68 -14.54
N ASP A 163 -5.19 -6.86 -13.93
CA ASP A 163 -5.48 -7.02 -12.49
C ASP A 163 -4.37 -6.52 -11.53
N SER A 164 -3.26 -5.99 -12.06
CA SER A 164 -2.17 -5.43 -11.23
C SER A 164 -2.61 -4.21 -10.41
N ARG A 165 -3.61 -3.45 -10.87
CA ARG A 165 -4.14 -2.27 -10.19
C ARG A 165 -5.42 -2.51 -9.38
N ASN A 166 -6.07 -3.67 -9.57
CA ASN A 166 -7.35 -3.99 -8.92
C ASN A 166 -7.21 -4.74 -7.59
N ARG A 167 -5.99 -4.87 -7.04
CA ARG A 167 -5.77 -5.44 -5.69
C ARG A 167 -6.66 -4.78 -4.63
N LYS A 168 -6.87 -3.46 -4.71
CA LYS A 168 -7.74 -2.69 -3.79
C LYS A 168 -9.23 -3.00 -3.98
N GLN A 169 -9.65 -3.39 -5.18
CA GLN A 169 -11.04 -3.79 -5.47
C GLN A 169 -11.31 -5.28 -5.21
N ARG A 170 -10.29 -6.15 -5.34
CA ARG A 170 -10.38 -7.60 -5.08
C ARG A 170 -10.39 -7.98 -3.61
N ASN A 171 -9.81 -7.15 -2.76
CA ASN A 171 -9.81 -7.39 -1.32
C ASN A 171 -10.53 -6.24 -0.59
N PRO A 172 -11.86 -6.08 -0.78
CA PRO A 172 -12.68 -5.28 0.12
C PRO A 172 -12.86 -6.10 1.39
N ARG A 173 -11.75 -6.33 2.10
CA ARG A 173 -11.81 -6.73 3.51
C ARG A 173 -12.44 -5.55 4.20
N TYR A 174 -13.76 -5.59 4.35
CA TYR A 174 -14.44 -4.76 5.32
C TYR A 174 -13.71 -4.96 6.64
N GLU A 175 -13.14 -3.89 7.19
CA GLU A 175 -12.59 -3.88 8.54
C GLU A 175 -13.76 -4.07 9.52
N ARG A 176 -14.17 -5.32 9.66
CA ARG A 176 -15.24 -5.74 10.54
C ARG A 176 -14.56 -6.09 11.85
N PHE A 177 -14.40 -5.07 12.70
CA PHE A 177 -13.87 -5.23 14.04
C PHE A 177 -14.88 -6.02 14.88
N THR A 178 -14.66 -7.32 15.02
CA THR A 178 -15.35 -8.14 16.02
C THR A 178 -14.56 -8.09 17.32
N PRO A 179 -15.22 -7.96 18.49
CA PRO A 179 -14.53 -8.06 19.77
C PRO A 179 -13.76 -9.38 19.85
N ILE A 180 -12.52 -9.30 20.32
CA ILE A 180 -11.61 -10.43 20.45
C ILE A 180 -12.16 -11.36 21.56
N PRO A 181 -12.23 -12.70 21.35
CA PRO A 181 -12.63 -13.61 22.41
C PRO A 181 -11.58 -13.67 23.54
N ASP A 182 -12.03 -13.72 24.79
CA ASP A 182 -11.19 -13.75 26.00
C ASP A 182 -10.19 -14.93 26.03
N SER A 183 -10.42 -15.97 25.22
CA SER A 183 -9.50 -17.10 25.06
C SER A 183 -8.13 -16.69 24.48
N ILE A 184 -8.06 -15.61 23.70
CA ILE A 184 -6.79 -15.08 23.17
C ILE A 184 -6.02 -14.34 24.27
N ILE A 185 -6.70 -13.67 25.19
CA ILE A 185 -6.08 -13.02 26.36
C ILE A 185 -5.52 -14.07 27.31
N ALA A 186 -6.26 -15.15 27.55
CA ALA A 186 -5.81 -16.28 28.37
C ALA A 186 -4.58 -16.98 27.77
N LYS A 187 -4.53 -17.15 26.45
CA LYS A 187 -3.37 -17.73 25.75
C LYS A 187 -2.15 -16.82 25.76
N GLY A 188 -2.33 -15.50 25.61
CA GLY A 188 -1.23 -14.53 25.72
C GLY A 188 -0.60 -14.50 27.12
N LEU A 189 -1.40 -14.74 28.16
CA LEU A 189 -0.92 -14.84 29.54
C LEU A 189 -0.11 -16.12 29.79
N SER A 190 -0.37 -17.20 29.05
CA SER A 190 0.42 -18.45 29.13
C SER A 190 1.67 -18.44 28.26
N ASP A 191 1.63 -17.81 27.08
CA ASP A 191 2.76 -17.76 26.14
C ASP A 191 3.79 -16.66 26.48
N GLY A 192 3.45 -15.70 27.35
CA GLY A 192 4.33 -14.60 27.79
C GLY A 192 5.52 -15.00 28.68
N GLN A 193 5.74 -16.31 28.90
CA GLN A 193 6.86 -16.85 29.68
C GLN A 193 7.94 -17.54 28.82
N THR A 194 8.11 -17.16 27.55
CA THR A 194 9.28 -17.61 26.79
C THR A 194 10.45 -16.63 26.97
N ASN A 195 11.43 -17.09 27.74
CA ASN A 195 12.73 -16.47 28.05
C ASN A 195 13.32 -15.61 26.92
N VAL A 196 13.54 -14.32 27.21
CA VAL A 196 14.45 -13.45 26.45
C VAL A 196 15.81 -13.52 27.13
N SER A 197 16.59 -14.55 26.81
CA SER A 197 18.04 -14.53 27.04
C SER A 197 18.71 -14.71 25.69
N VAL A 198 19.08 -13.58 25.08
CA VAL A 198 19.95 -13.57 23.92
C VAL A 198 21.37 -13.82 24.44
N ASP A 199 22.03 -14.84 23.90
CA ASP A 199 23.35 -15.27 24.33
C ASP A 199 24.42 -14.24 23.90
N VAL A 200 25.24 -13.79 24.85
CA VAL A 200 26.22 -12.69 24.68
C VAL A 200 27.33 -13.04 23.68
N ILE A 201 27.54 -14.33 23.45
CA ILE A 201 28.59 -14.84 22.57
C ILE A 201 28.27 -14.52 21.10
N GLU A 202 26.99 -14.48 20.71
CA GLU A 202 26.57 -14.23 19.32
C GLU A 202 26.75 -12.76 18.90
N GLN A 203 26.78 -11.82 19.86
CA GLN A 203 27.05 -10.39 19.59
C GLN A 203 28.54 -10.05 19.53
N SER A 204 29.41 -10.83 20.19
CA SER A 204 30.84 -10.50 20.32
C SER A 204 31.72 -11.01 19.17
N LEU A 205 31.32 -12.10 18.51
CA LEU A 205 32.11 -12.71 17.44
C LEU A 205 31.56 -12.34 16.06
N GLY A 206 31.85 -11.10 15.67
CA GLY A 206 31.44 -10.51 14.41
C GLY A 206 31.71 -11.42 13.20
N GLY A 207 30.69 -11.48 12.33
CA GLY A 207 30.79 -11.66 10.89
C GLY A 207 31.83 -12.68 10.40
N LEU A 208 31.39 -13.93 10.23
CA LEU A 208 32.15 -14.98 9.55
C LEU A 208 32.39 -14.60 8.07
N THR A 209 33.44 -13.85 7.80
CA THR A 209 34.01 -13.64 6.46
C THR A 209 34.66 -14.94 6.01
N THR A 210 33.93 -15.73 5.22
CA THR A 210 34.50 -16.91 4.57
C THR A 210 35.14 -16.47 3.24
N PRO A 211 36.42 -16.77 2.97
CA PRO A 211 37.06 -16.39 1.72
C PRO A 211 36.66 -17.42 0.67
N PHE A 212 35.73 -17.08 -0.22
CA PHE A 212 35.53 -17.87 -1.44
C PHE A 212 36.07 -17.11 -2.64
N THR A 213 37.16 -17.68 -3.15
CA THR A 213 37.92 -17.27 -4.31
C THR A 213 37.02 -17.08 -5.53
N SER A 214 37.26 -15.98 -6.23
CA SER A 214 36.77 -15.67 -7.57
C SER A 214 37.21 -16.74 -8.57
N GLN A 215 36.28 -17.60 -9.00
CA GLN A 215 36.38 -18.26 -10.30
C GLN A 215 35.10 -18.03 -11.09
N THR A 216 35.31 -17.31 -12.19
CA THR A 216 34.44 -16.99 -13.30
C THR A 216 33.77 -18.24 -13.89
N ALA A 217 32.49 -18.42 -13.63
CA ALA A 217 31.56 -19.05 -14.56
C ALA A 217 30.15 -18.51 -14.28
N GLN A 218 29.57 -17.82 -15.26
CA GLN A 218 28.14 -17.50 -15.30
C GLN A 218 27.35 -18.79 -15.48
N MET A 219 27.23 -19.56 -14.41
CA MET A 219 26.12 -20.48 -14.18
C MET A 219 25.33 -19.80 -13.08
N ASP A 220 24.05 -19.49 -13.31
CA ASP A 220 23.20 -18.86 -12.30
C ASP A 220 23.36 -19.56 -10.96
N ILE A 221 24.10 -18.92 -10.06
CA ILE A 221 24.45 -19.52 -8.78
C ILE A 221 23.19 -19.42 -7.94
N ASP A 222 22.50 -20.54 -7.79
CA ASP A 222 21.30 -20.63 -6.96
C ASP A 222 21.68 -20.46 -5.49
N MET A 223 21.54 -19.22 -5.01
CA MET A 223 21.86 -18.84 -3.62
C MET A 223 21.09 -19.67 -2.59
N LYS A 224 19.91 -20.20 -2.96
CA LYS A 224 19.14 -21.07 -2.07
C LYS A 224 19.83 -22.43 -1.92
N LYS A 225 20.29 -23.04 -3.01
CA LYS A 225 21.01 -24.31 -2.97
C LYS A 225 22.32 -24.21 -2.19
N ILE A 226 23.03 -23.08 -2.30
CA ILE A 226 24.22 -22.84 -1.47
C ILE A 226 23.86 -22.71 0.01
N GLY A 227 22.79 -21.99 0.33
CA GLY A 227 22.28 -21.88 1.70
C GLY A 227 21.87 -23.23 2.28
N GLU A 228 21.08 -24.00 1.53
CA GLU A 228 20.63 -25.35 1.89
C GLU A 228 21.80 -26.32 2.07
N ALA A 229 22.79 -26.31 1.16
CA ALA A 229 23.98 -27.13 1.27
C ALA A 229 24.79 -26.79 2.54
N ARG A 230 24.93 -25.50 2.85
CA ARG A 230 25.62 -25.05 4.07
C ARG A 230 24.87 -25.46 5.34
N THR A 231 23.55 -25.33 5.35
CA THR A 231 22.71 -25.77 6.49
C THR A 231 22.78 -27.28 6.66
N SER A 232 22.77 -28.07 5.57
CA SER A 232 22.94 -29.52 5.65
C SER A 232 24.31 -29.93 6.19
N LEU A 233 25.37 -29.22 5.82
CA LEU A 233 26.71 -29.47 6.34
C LEU A 233 26.79 -29.14 7.84
N MET A 234 26.14 -28.05 8.27
CA MET A 234 26.01 -27.71 9.68
C MET A 234 25.24 -28.78 10.44
N ASP A 235 24.13 -29.28 9.89
CA ASP A 235 23.32 -30.34 10.48
C ASP A 235 24.09 -31.65 10.62
N ILE A 236 24.92 -32.01 9.62
CA ILE A 236 25.82 -33.17 9.70
C ILE A 236 26.84 -32.99 10.83
N LYS A 237 27.45 -31.81 10.96
CA LYS A 237 28.41 -31.52 12.04
C LYS A 237 27.74 -31.52 13.41
N LEU A 238 26.53 -30.97 13.52
CA LEU A 238 25.75 -31.00 14.75
C LEU A 238 25.35 -32.43 15.12
N THR A 239 24.94 -33.25 14.15
CA THR A 239 24.65 -34.67 14.36
C THR A 239 25.88 -35.43 14.84
N GLN A 240 27.04 -35.20 14.23
CA GLN A 240 28.31 -35.82 14.65
C GLN A 240 28.68 -35.45 16.10
N VAL A 241 28.44 -34.20 16.50
CA VAL A 241 28.63 -33.77 17.90
C VAL A 241 27.55 -34.37 18.80
N SER A 242 26.29 -34.42 18.34
CA SER A 242 25.15 -34.99 19.06
C SER A 242 25.33 -36.48 19.34
N ASP A 243 25.94 -37.23 18.43
CA ASP A 243 26.26 -38.66 18.60
C ASP A 243 27.28 -38.89 19.74
N SER A 244 28.09 -37.87 20.03
CA SER A 244 29.03 -37.90 21.16
C SER A 244 28.36 -37.52 22.50
N VAL A 245 27.15 -36.97 22.47
CA VAL A 245 26.36 -36.60 23.65
C VAL A 245 25.48 -37.78 24.05
N SER A 246 25.94 -38.55 25.03
CA SER A 246 25.12 -39.61 25.63
C SER A 246 24.05 -39.03 26.57
N GLY A 247 22.90 -39.72 26.68
CA GLY A 247 21.80 -39.33 27.58
C GLY A 247 20.67 -38.52 26.94
N GLN A 248 20.66 -38.34 25.62
CA GLN A 248 19.50 -37.80 24.92
C GLN A 248 18.35 -38.82 24.91
N THR A 249 17.16 -38.41 25.30
CA THR A 249 15.96 -39.25 25.29
C THR A 249 15.13 -38.94 24.04
N VAL A 250 15.02 -39.91 23.14
CA VAL A 250 14.08 -39.86 22.01
C VAL A 250 13.05 -40.97 22.18
N VAL A 251 11.78 -40.59 22.23
CA VAL A 251 10.68 -41.56 22.26
C VAL A 251 10.33 -41.93 20.82
N ASP A 252 10.18 -43.22 20.52
CA ASP A 252 9.67 -43.65 19.23
C ASP A 252 8.20 -43.18 19.09
N PRO A 253 7.89 -42.25 18.17
CA PRO A 253 6.53 -41.75 18.01
C PRO A 253 5.54 -42.85 17.63
N LYS A 254 5.99 -43.89 16.90
CA LYS A 254 5.11 -45.00 16.53
C LYS A 254 4.84 -45.94 17.70
N GLY A 255 5.88 -46.30 18.45
CA GLY A 255 5.75 -47.06 19.69
C GLY A 255 4.87 -46.34 20.72
N TYR A 256 5.06 -45.04 20.91
CA TYR A 256 4.25 -44.23 21.82
C TYR A 256 2.78 -44.18 21.42
N LEU A 257 2.48 -44.00 20.13
CA LEU A 257 1.10 -44.04 19.63
C LEU A 257 0.48 -45.43 19.77
N THR A 258 1.26 -46.50 19.60
CA THR A 258 0.80 -47.88 19.78
C THR A 258 0.47 -48.17 21.24
N ASP A 259 1.32 -47.70 22.16
CA ASP A 259 1.09 -47.83 23.60
C ASP A 259 -0.15 -47.04 24.04
N LEU A 260 -0.31 -45.79 23.57
CA LEU A 260 -1.52 -45.00 23.80
C LEU A 260 -2.78 -45.69 23.28
N GLN A 261 -2.72 -46.35 22.12
CA GLN A 261 -3.85 -47.10 21.58
C GLN A 261 -4.18 -48.34 22.43
N SER A 262 -3.16 -48.97 23.02
CA SER A 262 -3.32 -50.13 23.91
C SER A 262 -3.97 -49.75 25.25
N MET A 263 -3.81 -48.49 25.70
CA MET A 263 -4.39 -47.96 26.92
C MET A 263 -5.87 -47.54 26.80
N ILE A 264 -6.47 -47.59 25.60
CA ILE A 264 -7.88 -47.23 25.42
C ILE A 264 -8.77 -48.31 26.06
N PRO A 265 -9.59 -47.99 27.07
CA PRO A 265 -10.48 -48.96 27.71
C PRO A 265 -11.49 -49.51 26.70
N GLN A 266 -11.39 -50.82 26.39
CA GLN A 266 -12.31 -51.50 25.45
C GLN A 266 -13.77 -51.55 25.94
N HIS A 267 -14.00 -51.30 27.24
CA HIS A 267 -15.30 -51.35 27.91
C HIS A 267 -15.71 -50.00 28.50
N GLY A 268 -15.39 -48.90 27.82
CA GLY A 268 -15.92 -47.58 28.16
C GLY A 268 -17.34 -47.42 27.61
N GLY A 269 -18.36 -47.58 28.45
CA GLY A 269 -19.73 -47.18 28.08
C GLY A 269 -19.83 -45.69 27.75
N ASP A 270 -20.95 -45.24 27.19
CA ASP A 270 -21.15 -43.84 26.82
C ASP A 270 -20.88 -42.91 28.02
N ILE A 271 -19.88 -42.03 27.89
CA ILE A 271 -19.42 -41.14 28.97
C ILE A 271 -20.56 -40.26 29.52
N ASN A 272 -21.54 -39.93 28.69
CA ASN A 272 -22.71 -39.16 29.09
C ASN A 272 -23.67 -39.98 29.96
N ASP A 273 -23.92 -41.23 29.61
CA ASP A 273 -24.79 -42.10 30.41
C ASP A 273 -24.10 -42.55 31.70
N MET A 274 -22.78 -42.73 31.69
CA MET A 274 -21.99 -42.88 32.91
C MET A 274 -22.13 -41.68 33.85
N LYS A 275 -22.10 -40.45 33.33
CA LYS A 275 -22.32 -39.24 34.16
C LYS A 275 -23.72 -39.19 34.75
N LYS A 276 -24.75 -39.55 33.98
CA LYS A 276 -26.14 -39.64 34.47
C LYS A 276 -26.29 -40.71 35.55
N ALA A 277 -25.71 -41.89 35.32
CA ALA A 277 -25.75 -42.99 36.28
C ALA A 277 -24.96 -42.67 37.57
N ARG A 278 -23.85 -41.91 37.49
CA ARG A 278 -23.18 -41.35 38.68
C ARG A 278 -24.11 -40.44 39.49
N LEU A 279 -24.84 -39.55 38.82
CA LEU A 279 -25.76 -38.63 39.48
C LEU A 279 -26.91 -39.39 40.15
N LEU A 280 -27.48 -40.39 39.46
CA LEU A 280 -28.53 -41.25 40.00
C LEU A 280 -28.04 -42.05 41.22
N LEU A 281 -26.92 -42.74 41.12
CA LEU A 281 -26.39 -43.55 42.22
C LEU A 281 -25.92 -42.67 43.38
N LYS A 282 -25.48 -41.43 43.11
CA LYS A 282 -25.23 -40.40 44.13
C LYS A 282 -26.50 -40.00 44.87
N SER A 283 -27.61 -39.72 44.16
CA SER A 283 -28.87 -39.41 44.83
C SER A 283 -29.42 -40.60 45.61
N VAL A 284 -29.25 -41.83 45.11
CA VAL A 284 -29.74 -43.04 45.79
C VAL A 284 -28.97 -43.33 47.09
N ARG A 285 -27.64 -43.15 47.12
CA ARG A 285 -26.86 -43.32 48.37
C ARG A 285 -27.14 -42.23 49.40
N GLU A 286 -27.39 -40.99 48.96
CA GLU A 286 -27.67 -39.86 49.85
C GLU A 286 -29.08 -39.96 50.47
N THR A 287 -30.07 -40.44 49.70
CA THR A 287 -31.45 -40.64 50.17
C THR A 287 -31.63 -41.91 51.00
N ASN A 288 -30.88 -42.99 50.71
CA ASN A 288 -30.99 -44.28 51.38
C ASN A 288 -29.64 -44.80 51.91
N PRO A 289 -29.12 -44.25 53.04
CA PRO A 289 -27.82 -44.65 53.57
C PRO A 289 -27.72 -46.14 53.96
N LYS A 290 -28.83 -46.76 54.39
CA LYS A 290 -28.87 -48.17 54.84
C LYS A 290 -29.04 -49.20 53.72
N HIS A 291 -29.10 -48.76 52.46
CA HIS A 291 -29.33 -49.64 51.32
C HIS A 291 -27.99 -50.13 50.72
N ALA A 292 -27.50 -51.28 51.19
CA ALA A 292 -26.22 -51.86 50.75
C ALA A 292 -26.06 -52.04 49.22
N PRO A 293 -27.09 -52.45 48.44
CA PRO A 293 -26.93 -52.58 46.99
C PRO A 293 -26.67 -51.24 46.26
N ALA A 294 -27.04 -50.09 46.85
CA ALA A 294 -26.78 -48.78 46.25
C ALA A 294 -25.29 -48.40 46.32
N TRP A 295 -24.65 -48.69 47.45
CA TRP A 295 -23.21 -48.51 47.64
C TRP A 295 -22.41 -49.44 46.72
N ILE A 296 -22.82 -50.71 46.63
CA ILE A 296 -22.19 -51.70 45.74
C ILE A 296 -22.35 -51.31 44.27
N ALA A 297 -23.54 -50.87 43.84
CA ALA A 297 -23.77 -50.41 42.47
C ALA A 297 -22.95 -49.15 42.14
N SER A 298 -22.85 -48.19 43.06
CA SER A 298 -22.04 -46.98 42.89
C SER A 298 -20.55 -47.29 42.81
N ALA A 299 -20.05 -48.23 43.61
CA ALA A 299 -18.66 -48.65 43.57
C ALA A 299 -18.30 -49.43 42.30
N ARG A 300 -19.18 -50.35 41.85
CA ARG A 300 -19.03 -51.06 40.56
C ARG A 300 -19.03 -50.11 39.38
N LEU A 301 -19.86 -49.05 39.42
CA LEU A 301 -19.88 -48.05 38.35
C LEU A 301 -18.56 -47.28 38.24
N GLU A 302 -17.94 -46.92 39.37
CA GLU A 302 -16.63 -46.24 39.37
C GLU A 302 -15.46 -47.19 39.05
N GLU A 303 -15.61 -48.49 39.33
CA GLU A 303 -14.66 -49.53 38.91
C GLU A 303 -14.65 -49.68 37.38
N ILE A 304 -15.83 -49.80 36.76
CA ILE A 304 -15.99 -49.84 35.29
C ILE A 304 -15.49 -48.54 34.64
N ALA A 305 -15.57 -47.42 35.35
CA ALA A 305 -15.06 -46.13 34.90
C ALA A 305 -13.53 -45.98 34.95
N GLY A 306 -12.80 -46.97 35.46
CA GLY A 306 -11.36 -46.89 35.66
C GLY A 306 -10.93 -46.04 36.87
N LYS A 307 -11.87 -45.59 37.72
CA LYS A 307 -11.58 -44.80 38.93
C LYS A 307 -11.57 -45.68 40.17
N LEU A 308 -10.60 -46.61 40.20
CA LEU A 308 -10.46 -47.62 41.26
C LEU A 308 -10.34 -47.00 42.65
N GLN A 309 -9.58 -45.90 42.79
CA GLN A 309 -9.43 -45.23 44.09
C GLN A 309 -10.76 -44.69 44.63
N VAL A 310 -11.64 -44.17 43.76
CA VAL A 310 -12.96 -43.65 44.15
C VAL A 310 -13.91 -44.80 44.52
N SER A 311 -13.86 -45.91 43.77
CA SER A 311 -14.63 -47.12 44.06
C SER A 311 -14.30 -47.68 45.44
N LEU A 312 -13.00 -47.77 45.79
CA LEU A 312 -12.55 -48.24 47.09
C LEU A 312 -13.05 -47.35 48.24
N VAL A 313 -13.00 -46.03 48.06
CA VAL A 313 -13.50 -45.07 49.06
C VAL A 313 -15.01 -45.22 49.27
N ILE A 314 -15.79 -45.41 48.20
CA ILE A 314 -17.25 -45.60 48.29
C ILE A 314 -17.59 -46.90 49.02
N ASN A 315 -16.85 -47.98 48.79
CA ASN A 315 -17.04 -49.24 49.52
C ASN A 315 -16.66 -49.12 51.00
N GLN A 316 -15.61 -48.38 51.33
CA GLN A 316 -15.20 -48.13 52.72
C GLN A 316 -16.23 -47.29 53.49
N SER A 317 -16.95 -46.38 52.82
CA SER A 317 -18.02 -45.59 53.44
C SER A 317 -19.33 -46.35 53.73
N ASN A 318 -19.42 -47.62 53.34
CA ASN A 318 -20.59 -48.50 53.60
C ASN A 318 -20.45 -49.30 54.91
N ILE A 319 -19.35 -49.12 55.66
CA ILE A 319 -19.10 -49.68 57.00
C ILE A 319 -19.33 -48.57 58.02
#